data_AF-A0A414D3L6-F1
#
_entry.id   AF-A0A414D3L6-F1
#
_cell.length_a   1.000
_cell.length_b   1.000
_cell.length_c   1.000
_cell.angle_alpha   90.00
_cell.angle_beta   90.00
_cell.angle_gamma   90.00
#
_symmetry.space_group_name_H-M   'P 1'
#
loop_
_entity.id
_entity.type
_entity.pdbx_description
1 polymer ?
#
loop_
_entity_poly.entity_id
_entity_poly.type
_entity_poly.pdbx_seq_one_letter_code
_entity_poly.pdbx_strand_id
1 'polypeptide(L)'
;MRKRRIRRKRRARVNILPLILVGVVIAGVITVITSVNLKGADKEPPTEEIYITETPQAENIEPVTETEQEAKLEHDLNYTYPYNTMSADWGSEVYEDGFRYYEIPQEYKDAGGCFPEIVQVYLWCECKEYGVDYYTVLAIIERESGYHWDKVGDNGNSKGYMQIYEKWHTERMEAEGVTDLFNPYQNVRVGLNCLREIQDKYLASSGENCVLMVYNMGESTAKKLWAKDIYSSAYSREVIARAQELRQELTQE
;
A
#
# COMPACT_ATOMS: atom_id res chain seq x y z
N MET A 1 -2.11 -60.97 -6.76
CA MET A 1 -2.96 -60.02 -7.53
C MET A 1 -3.36 -58.91 -6.56
N ARG A 2 -3.20 -57.59 -6.75
CA ARG A 2 -3.40 -56.72 -7.91
C ARG A 2 -2.65 -55.40 -7.62
N LYS A 3 -1.63 -55.06 -8.42
CA LYS A 3 -0.86 -53.81 -8.34
C LYS A 3 -1.76 -52.61 -8.71
N ARG A 4 -1.89 -51.58 -7.85
CA ARG A 4 -2.53 -50.31 -8.21
C ARG A 4 -1.46 -49.33 -8.71
N ARG A 5 -1.57 -49.00 -10.00
CA ARG A 5 -0.65 -48.16 -10.77
C ARG A 5 -0.85 -46.68 -10.43
N ILE A 6 0.25 -46.02 -10.07
CA ILE A 6 0.42 -44.57 -9.94
C ILE A 6 0.25 -43.95 -11.34
N ARG A 7 -0.69 -43.02 -11.50
CA ARG A 7 -0.83 -42.18 -12.71
C ARG A 7 -0.12 -40.85 -12.48
N ARG A 8 1.11 -40.74 -13.00
CA ARG A 8 1.84 -39.47 -13.16
C ARG A 8 1.15 -38.63 -14.24
N LYS A 9 0.57 -37.47 -13.88
CA LYS A 9 0.17 -36.44 -14.85
C LYS A 9 1.38 -35.57 -15.15
N ARG A 10 1.94 -35.70 -16.37
CA ARG A 10 2.88 -34.73 -16.95
C ARG A 10 2.06 -33.51 -17.38
N ARG A 11 2.24 -32.35 -16.74
CA ARG A 11 1.81 -31.07 -17.29
C ARG A 11 2.99 -30.47 -18.05
N ALA A 12 2.75 -30.15 -19.32
CA ALA A 12 3.69 -29.53 -20.24
C ALA A 12 4.01 -28.11 -19.76
N ARG A 13 5.29 -27.74 -19.83
CA ARG A 13 5.76 -26.36 -19.65
C ARG A 13 5.43 -25.59 -20.92
N VAL A 14 4.69 -24.49 -20.80
CA VAL A 14 4.49 -23.51 -21.88
C VAL A 14 5.38 -22.32 -21.53
N ASN A 15 6.43 -22.11 -22.30
CA ASN A 15 7.30 -20.94 -22.16
C ASN A 15 6.65 -19.77 -22.91
N ILE A 16 6.29 -18.70 -22.21
CA ILE A 16 5.81 -17.45 -22.80
C ILE A 16 6.92 -16.41 -22.62
N LEU A 17 7.51 -15.99 -23.74
CA LEU A 17 8.47 -14.88 -23.82
C LEU A 17 7.70 -13.55 -23.80
N PRO A 18 8.10 -12.53 -23.02
CA PRO A 18 7.51 -11.20 -23.15
C PRO A 18 8.18 -10.43 -24.29
N LEU A 19 7.38 -9.96 -25.25
CA LEU A 19 7.79 -9.05 -26.32
C LEU A 19 7.66 -7.61 -25.82
N ILE A 20 8.79 -6.93 -25.72
CA ILE A 20 8.92 -5.50 -25.45
C ILE A 20 8.60 -4.76 -26.76
N LEU A 21 7.65 -3.82 -26.74
CA LEU A 21 7.50 -2.82 -27.80
C LEU A 21 7.56 -1.41 -27.21
N VAL A 22 8.67 -0.76 -27.54
CA VAL A 22 8.99 0.64 -27.32
C VAL A 22 8.28 1.50 -28.38
N GLY A 23 7.48 2.46 -27.91
CA GLY A 23 7.46 3.88 -28.25
C GLY A 23 7.43 4.42 -29.70
N VAL A 24 6.82 5.62 -29.73
CA VAL A 24 7.05 6.81 -30.59
C VAL A 24 6.12 7.01 -31.80
N VAL A 25 5.28 8.07 -31.76
CA VAL A 25 5.43 9.38 -32.47
C VAL A 25 4.06 10.04 -32.63
N ILE A 26 3.94 11.26 -32.09
CA ILE A 26 2.88 12.25 -32.33
C ILE A 26 3.12 12.95 -33.68
N ALA A 27 2.07 13.08 -34.49
CA ALA A 27 1.82 14.16 -35.48
C ALA A 27 0.38 13.95 -35.99
N GLY A 28 -0.52 14.90 -36.18
CA GLY A 28 -0.46 16.34 -36.41
C GLY A 28 -1.73 16.67 -37.22
N VAL A 29 -2.50 17.66 -36.78
CA VAL A 29 -3.80 18.12 -37.32
C VAL A 29 -3.69 18.67 -38.74
N ILE A 30 -4.62 18.35 -39.65
CA ILE A 30 -5.11 19.28 -40.70
C ILE A 30 -6.59 19.05 -41.00
N THR A 31 -7.39 20.09 -40.78
CA THR A 31 -8.81 20.29 -41.09
C THR A 31 -9.02 20.49 -42.60
N VAL A 32 -10.09 19.92 -43.18
CA VAL A 32 -10.66 20.40 -44.45
C VAL A 32 -12.17 20.52 -44.30
N ILE A 33 -12.63 21.77 -44.22
CA ILE A 33 -14.02 22.19 -44.37
C ILE A 33 -14.28 22.34 -45.87
N THR A 34 -15.33 21.70 -46.40
CA THR A 34 -15.99 22.19 -47.62
C THR A 34 -17.51 22.19 -47.44
N SER A 35 -18.04 23.37 -47.74
CA SER A 35 -19.38 23.88 -47.64
C SER A 35 -20.34 23.26 -48.66
N VAL A 36 -21.62 23.11 -48.31
CA VAL A 36 -22.73 23.16 -49.26
C VAL A 36 -23.80 24.11 -48.74
N ASN A 37 -24.09 25.14 -49.55
CA ASN A 37 -25.05 26.21 -49.30
C ASN A 37 -26.37 25.95 -50.08
N LEU A 38 -27.49 26.06 -49.34
CA LEU A 38 -28.72 26.82 -49.59
C LEU A 38 -29.53 26.72 -50.90
N LYS A 39 -30.84 26.44 -50.73
CA LYS A 39 -32.03 27.06 -51.39
C LYS A 39 -33.31 26.45 -50.78
N GLY A 40 -34.40 27.14 -50.39
CA GLY A 40 -34.78 28.56 -50.37
C GLY A 40 -36.22 28.75 -49.80
N ALA A 41 -36.53 29.98 -49.34
CA ALA A 41 -37.79 30.79 -49.44
C ALA A 41 -39.16 30.21 -48.94
N ASP A 42 -40.10 30.90 -48.25
CA ASP A 42 -40.42 32.31 -47.92
C ASP A 42 -41.43 32.43 -46.72
N LYS A 43 -41.30 33.49 -45.87
CA LYS A 43 -42.32 34.41 -45.20
C LYS A 43 -43.43 33.87 -44.25
N GLU A 44 -43.82 34.40 -43.06
CA GLU A 44 -43.82 35.75 -42.40
C GLU A 44 -44.02 35.65 -40.82
N PRO A 45 -43.95 36.75 -39.99
CA PRO A 45 -43.58 36.82 -38.53
C PRO A 45 -44.75 37.25 -37.58
N PRO A 46 -44.58 37.84 -36.34
CA PRO A 46 -43.55 37.83 -35.27
C PRO A 46 -44.11 37.46 -33.85
N THR A 47 -43.26 37.21 -32.84
CA THR A 47 -43.57 37.52 -31.42
C THR A 47 -42.27 37.80 -30.63
N GLU A 48 -42.29 38.87 -29.84
CA GLU A 48 -41.18 39.57 -29.16
C GLU A 48 -40.68 38.89 -27.87
N GLU A 49 -39.35 39.06 -27.64
CA GLU A 49 -38.61 39.28 -26.37
C GLU A 49 -38.68 38.22 -25.24
N ILE A 50 -37.57 37.83 -24.60
CA ILE A 50 -36.78 38.62 -23.65
C ILE A 50 -35.30 38.16 -23.66
N TYR A 51 -34.38 39.12 -23.74
CA TYR A 51 -32.95 38.94 -23.48
C TYR A 51 -32.65 39.13 -22.00
N ILE A 52 -31.94 38.17 -21.38
CA ILE A 52 -31.11 38.44 -20.20
C ILE A 52 -29.72 37.87 -20.49
N THR A 53 -28.79 38.77 -20.78
CA THR A 53 -27.35 38.51 -20.74
C THR A 53 -26.91 38.47 -19.27
N GLU A 54 -26.69 37.28 -18.73
CA GLU A 54 -25.84 37.12 -17.55
C GLU A 54 -24.39 36.96 -18.01
N THR A 55 -23.61 38.00 -17.77
CA THR A 55 -22.14 37.96 -17.73
C THR A 55 -21.68 36.87 -16.77
N PRO A 56 -20.82 35.91 -17.17
CA PRO A 56 -20.15 35.05 -16.21
C PRO A 56 -19.18 35.93 -15.40
N GLN A 57 -19.52 36.16 -14.14
CA GLN A 57 -18.60 36.69 -13.16
C GLN A 57 -17.48 35.65 -13.01
N ALA A 58 -16.29 35.99 -13.50
CA ALA A 58 -15.09 35.18 -13.33
C ALA A 58 -14.84 35.03 -11.83
N GLU A 59 -15.18 33.86 -11.31
CA GLU A 59 -14.73 33.41 -9.99
C GLU A 59 -13.21 33.36 -10.06
N ASN A 60 -12.58 34.20 -9.24
CA ASN A 60 -11.15 34.35 -9.15
C ASN A 60 -10.62 33.08 -8.46
N ILE A 61 -10.36 32.04 -9.24
CA ILE A 61 -9.71 30.81 -8.77
C ILE A 61 -8.26 31.21 -8.47
N GLU A 62 -7.98 31.51 -7.20
CA GLU A 62 -6.61 31.63 -6.74
C GLU A 62 -5.86 30.32 -7.07
N PRO A 63 -4.61 30.39 -7.54
CA PRO A 63 -3.82 29.19 -7.78
C PRO A 63 -3.52 28.54 -6.43
N VAL A 64 -4.33 27.55 -6.06
CA VAL A 64 -4.09 26.68 -4.89
C VAL A 64 -2.70 26.09 -5.05
N THR A 65 -1.85 26.33 -4.06
CA THR A 65 -0.46 25.86 -4.09
C THR A 65 -0.41 24.33 -4.07
N GLU A 66 0.61 23.71 -4.68
CA GLU A 66 0.75 22.24 -4.70
C GLU A 66 0.70 21.65 -3.28
N THR A 67 1.28 22.34 -2.29
CA THR A 67 1.26 21.97 -0.87
C THR A 67 -0.14 21.96 -0.25
N GLU A 68 -1.02 22.90 -0.63
CA GLU A 68 -2.41 22.93 -0.16
C GLU A 68 -3.27 21.85 -0.83
N GLN A 69 -2.96 21.50 -2.09
CA GLN A 69 -3.62 20.39 -2.78
C GLN A 69 -3.22 19.04 -2.19
N GLU A 70 -1.94 18.86 -1.87
CA GLU A 70 -1.41 17.67 -1.21
C GLU A 70 -2.02 17.49 0.19
N ALA A 71 -2.01 18.53 1.03
CA ALA A 71 -2.62 18.48 2.36
C ALA A 71 -4.13 18.19 2.30
N LYS A 72 -4.84 18.71 1.30
CA LYS A 72 -6.27 18.46 1.11
C LYS A 72 -6.54 17.03 0.63
N LEU A 73 -5.72 16.51 -0.29
CA LEU A 73 -5.81 15.13 -0.77
C LEU A 73 -5.50 14.13 0.35
N GLU A 74 -4.50 14.43 1.17
CA GLU A 74 -4.14 13.62 2.33
C GLU A 74 -5.25 13.60 3.39
N HIS A 75 -5.81 14.77 3.72
CA HIS A 75 -6.96 14.86 4.60
C HIS A 75 -8.14 14.02 4.05
N ASP A 76 -8.35 13.97 2.72
CA ASP A 76 -9.41 13.18 2.09
C ASP A 76 -9.18 11.66 2.21
N LEU A 77 -7.92 11.21 2.16
CA LEU A 77 -7.57 9.80 2.33
C LEU A 77 -7.86 9.28 3.73
N ASN A 78 -7.65 10.09 4.77
CA ASN A 78 -7.97 9.70 6.16
C ASN A 78 -9.44 9.33 6.36
N TYR A 79 -10.36 9.91 5.57
CA TYR A 79 -11.81 9.66 5.65
C TYR A 79 -12.35 8.76 4.53
N THR A 80 -11.46 8.16 3.74
CA THR A 80 -11.82 7.24 2.66
C THR A 80 -11.61 5.79 3.09
N TYR A 81 -12.47 4.89 2.62
CA TYR A 81 -12.29 3.45 2.85
C TYR A 81 -10.97 2.97 2.20
N PRO A 82 -10.15 2.16 2.90
CA PRO A 82 -10.43 1.46 4.16
C PRO A 82 -9.99 2.20 5.43
N TYR A 83 -9.47 3.41 5.32
CA TYR A 83 -8.83 4.16 6.40
C TYR A 83 -9.83 4.79 7.38
N ASN A 84 -11.04 5.09 6.90
CA ASN A 84 -12.14 5.56 7.76
C ASN A 84 -12.73 4.50 8.72
N THR A 85 -12.10 3.34 8.86
CA THR A 85 -12.53 2.28 9.79
C THR A 85 -11.93 2.41 11.18
N MET A 86 -11.02 3.37 11.38
CA MET A 86 -10.52 3.79 12.69
C MET A 86 -10.84 5.27 12.91
N SER A 87 -11.03 5.66 14.16
CA SER A 87 -11.22 7.06 14.54
C SER A 87 -9.89 7.83 14.48
N ALA A 88 -9.97 9.11 14.10
CA ALA A 88 -8.85 10.04 14.08
C ALA A 88 -8.83 10.97 15.30
N ASP A 89 -8.96 10.40 16.49
CA ASP A 89 -9.05 11.12 17.77
C ASP A 89 -7.75 11.12 18.57
N TRP A 90 -6.60 10.91 17.93
CA TRP A 90 -5.31 11.10 18.58
C TRP A 90 -5.05 12.60 18.80
N GLY A 91 -4.51 12.95 19.97
CA GLY A 91 -4.12 14.32 20.26
C GLY A 91 -2.71 14.65 19.76
N SER A 92 -2.24 15.85 20.07
CA SER A 92 -0.91 16.32 19.66
C SER A 92 0.23 15.56 20.33
N GLU A 93 -0.05 14.81 21.40
CA GLU A 93 0.93 14.04 22.16
C GLU A 93 1.73 13.06 21.30
N VAL A 94 1.15 12.52 20.21
CA VAL A 94 1.88 11.58 19.34
C VAL A 94 3.09 12.23 18.69
N TYR A 95 2.98 13.49 18.28
CA TYR A 95 4.04 14.27 17.62
C TYR A 95 5.10 14.72 18.63
N GLU A 96 4.66 15.06 19.85
CA GLU A 96 5.55 15.38 20.98
C GLU A 96 6.37 14.15 21.41
N ASP A 97 5.76 12.97 21.32
CA ASP A 97 6.36 11.67 21.64
C ASP A 97 7.19 11.10 20.47
N GLY A 98 7.51 11.94 19.47
CA GLY A 98 8.50 11.68 18.42
C GLY A 98 7.93 11.11 17.12
N PHE A 99 6.60 11.00 16.97
CA PHE A 99 6.03 10.66 15.66
C PHE A 99 6.37 11.74 14.64
N ARG A 100 6.75 11.32 13.44
CA ARG A 100 6.95 12.17 12.27
C ARG A 100 6.27 11.49 11.09
N TYR A 101 5.53 12.28 10.33
CA TYR A 101 4.89 11.80 9.13
C TYR A 101 5.94 11.32 8.12
N TYR A 102 5.72 10.15 7.54
CA TYR A 102 6.55 9.60 6.49
C TYR A 102 5.83 9.68 5.15
N GLU A 103 6.37 10.49 4.25
CA GLU A 103 5.90 10.53 2.88
C GLU A 103 6.47 9.33 2.10
N ILE A 104 5.59 8.44 1.63
CA ILE A 104 6.03 7.27 0.86
C ILE A 104 6.68 7.70 -0.47
N PRO A 105 7.72 6.99 -0.96
CA PRO A 105 8.37 7.31 -2.23
C PRO A 105 7.40 7.33 -3.41
N GLN A 106 7.67 8.22 -4.37
CA GLN A 106 6.76 8.47 -5.50
C GLN A 106 6.49 7.20 -6.31
N GLU A 107 7.47 6.30 -6.47
CA GLU A 107 7.27 5.04 -7.18
C GLU A 107 6.18 4.15 -6.57
N TYR A 108 5.99 4.22 -5.25
CA TYR A 108 4.92 3.47 -4.58
C TYR A 108 3.58 4.17 -4.76
N LYS A 109 3.52 5.51 -4.69
CA LYS A 109 2.31 6.28 -4.98
C LYS A 109 1.81 6.01 -6.41
N ASP A 110 2.72 6.07 -7.38
CA ASP A 110 2.43 5.82 -8.80
C ASP A 110 1.94 4.38 -9.05
N ALA A 111 2.41 3.43 -8.23
CA ALA A 111 1.96 2.04 -8.28
C ALA A 111 0.58 1.81 -7.62
N GLY A 112 0.01 2.81 -6.95
CA GLY A 112 -1.26 2.72 -6.22
C GLY A 112 -1.10 2.46 -4.71
N GLY A 113 0.13 2.49 -4.19
CA GLY A 113 0.40 2.41 -2.76
C GLY A 113 -0.07 3.66 -2.03
N CYS A 114 -0.57 3.48 -0.81
CA CYS A 114 -1.10 4.56 0.01
C CYS A 114 -0.82 4.25 1.48
N PHE A 115 -0.30 5.21 2.22
CA PHE A 115 -0.01 5.07 3.64
C PHE A 115 -0.37 6.37 4.39
N PRO A 116 -1.67 6.64 4.58
CA PRO A 116 -2.12 7.92 5.09
C PRO A 116 -1.80 8.07 6.58
N GLU A 117 -1.72 9.32 7.06
CA GLU A 117 -1.31 9.67 8.42
C GLU A 117 -2.04 8.86 9.49
N ILE A 118 -3.36 8.66 9.36
CA ILE A 118 -4.15 7.86 10.31
C ILE A 118 -3.62 6.44 10.53
N VAL A 119 -3.13 5.80 9.47
CA VAL A 119 -2.53 4.46 9.58
C VAL A 119 -1.15 4.54 10.20
N GLN A 120 -0.36 5.58 9.87
CA GLN A 120 0.98 5.76 10.42
C GLN A 120 0.95 6.02 11.93
N VAL A 121 0.02 6.87 12.39
CA VAL A 121 -0.18 7.16 13.81
C VAL A 121 -0.66 5.92 14.55
N TYR A 122 -1.61 5.17 13.98
CA TYR A 122 -2.02 3.88 14.55
C TYR A 122 -0.83 2.93 14.69
N LEU A 123 -0.04 2.77 13.62
CA LEU A 123 1.14 1.92 13.63
C LEU A 123 2.15 2.36 14.69
N TRP A 124 2.41 3.66 14.81
CA TRP A 124 3.31 4.23 15.82
C TRP A 124 2.88 3.87 17.25
N CYS A 125 1.60 4.10 17.57
CA CYS A 125 1.05 3.80 18.89
C CYS A 125 1.10 2.31 19.20
N GLU A 126 0.67 1.46 18.28
CA GLU A 126 0.65 0.01 18.49
C GLU A 126 2.07 -0.57 18.57
N CYS A 127 3.03 -0.06 17.78
CA CYS A 127 4.43 -0.46 17.91
C CYS A 127 4.96 -0.22 19.32
N LYS A 128 4.62 0.94 19.93
CA LYS A 128 4.98 1.23 21.32
C LYS A 128 4.31 0.28 22.30
N GLU A 129 3.02 0.00 22.13
CA GLU A 129 2.27 -0.91 23.00
C GLU A 129 2.82 -2.35 22.95
N TYR A 130 3.11 -2.86 21.75
CA TYR A 130 3.67 -4.20 21.56
C TYR A 130 5.18 -4.27 21.89
N GLY A 131 5.86 -3.12 22.00
CA GLY A 131 7.32 -3.06 22.16
C GLY A 131 8.07 -3.55 20.91
N VAL A 132 7.53 -3.28 19.73
CA VAL A 132 8.12 -3.59 18.43
C VAL A 132 8.64 -2.28 17.82
N ASP A 133 9.82 -2.30 17.20
CA ASP A 133 10.40 -1.08 16.61
C ASP A 133 9.58 -0.60 15.39
N TYR A 134 9.08 0.64 15.46
CA TYR A 134 8.25 1.26 14.42
C TYR A 134 8.90 1.22 13.03
N TYR A 135 10.17 1.61 12.94
CA TYR A 135 10.89 1.70 11.67
C TYR A 135 11.07 0.31 11.02
N THR A 136 11.25 -0.72 11.83
CA THR A 136 11.28 -2.12 11.36
C THR A 136 9.94 -2.51 10.74
N VAL A 137 8.82 -2.16 11.37
CA VAL A 137 7.49 -2.51 10.83
C VAL A 137 7.15 -1.70 9.59
N LEU A 138 7.52 -0.42 9.56
CA LEU A 138 7.40 0.41 8.37
C LEU A 138 8.19 -0.16 7.18
N ALA A 139 9.42 -0.62 7.41
CA ALA A 139 10.24 -1.30 6.40
C ALA A 139 9.64 -2.66 5.96
N ILE A 140 8.99 -3.40 6.87
CA ILE A 140 8.25 -4.63 6.51
C ILE A 140 7.07 -4.29 5.60
N ILE A 141 6.26 -3.29 5.93
CA ILE A 141 5.09 -2.88 5.13
C ILE A 141 5.52 -2.46 3.71
N GLU A 142 6.59 -1.67 3.63
CA GLU A 142 7.21 -1.30 2.35
C GLU A 142 7.59 -2.55 1.55
N ARG A 143 8.32 -3.48 2.17
CA ARG A 143 8.85 -4.67 1.51
C ARG A 143 7.78 -5.67 1.06
N GLU A 144 6.75 -5.84 1.88
CA GLU A 144 5.71 -6.86 1.73
C GLU A 144 4.61 -6.41 0.77
N SER A 145 4.19 -5.14 0.85
CA SER A 145 3.04 -4.65 0.09
C SER A 145 3.34 -3.47 -0.81
N GLY A 146 4.45 -2.75 -0.63
CA GLY A 146 4.64 -1.44 -1.24
C GLY A 146 3.49 -0.50 -0.88
N TYR A 147 3.05 -0.54 0.38
CA TYR A 147 1.93 0.23 0.92
C TYR A 147 0.57 -0.05 0.24
N HIS A 148 0.33 -1.28 -0.21
CA HIS A 148 -0.99 -1.68 -0.71
C HIS A 148 -1.76 -2.41 0.38
N TRP A 149 -2.81 -1.78 0.91
CA TRP A 149 -3.66 -2.37 1.96
C TRP A 149 -4.41 -3.62 1.51
N ASP A 150 -4.65 -3.77 0.19
CA ASP A 150 -5.38 -4.86 -0.44
C ASP A 150 -4.45 -5.89 -1.09
N LYS A 151 -3.13 -5.81 -0.84
CA LYS A 151 -2.14 -6.69 -1.47
C LYS A 151 -2.47 -8.17 -1.20
N VAL A 152 -2.43 -8.96 -2.27
CA VAL A 152 -2.58 -10.42 -2.20
C VAL A 152 -1.28 -11.11 -2.64
N GLY A 153 -0.71 -11.91 -1.74
CA GLY A 153 0.48 -12.72 -1.97
C GLY A 153 0.23 -14.21 -1.80
N ASP A 154 1.28 -15.01 -2.05
CA ASP A 154 1.29 -16.46 -1.84
C ASP A 154 0.09 -17.21 -2.44
N ASN A 155 -0.30 -16.88 -3.67
CA ASN A 155 -1.47 -17.43 -4.37
C ASN A 155 -2.80 -17.21 -3.62
N GLY A 156 -2.97 -16.07 -2.94
CA GLY A 156 -4.22 -15.74 -2.25
C GLY A 156 -4.18 -15.89 -0.73
N ASN A 157 -3.07 -16.38 -0.17
CA ASN A 157 -3.02 -16.75 1.24
C ASN A 157 -2.51 -15.62 2.14
N SER A 158 -1.64 -14.75 1.63
CA SER A 158 -1.05 -13.63 2.36
C SER A 158 -1.77 -12.34 1.98
N LYS A 159 -2.19 -11.56 2.99
CA LYS A 159 -3.11 -10.43 2.80
C LYS A 159 -2.58 -9.14 3.42
N GLY A 160 -2.85 -8.03 2.74
CA GLY A 160 -2.69 -6.66 3.20
C GLY A 160 -1.25 -6.21 3.43
N TYR A 161 -1.10 -5.12 4.19
CA TYR A 161 0.17 -4.39 4.34
C TYR A 161 1.35 -5.27 4.75
N MET A 162 1.13 -6.12 5.75
CA MET A 162 2.16 -6.96 6.34
C MET A 162 2.13 -8.39 5.79
N GLN A 163 1.39 -8.64 4.70
CA GLN A 163 1.28 -9.94 4.04
C GLN A 163 1.04 -11.12 5.01
N ILE A 164 0.03 -10.98 5.85
CA ILE A 164 -0.30 -11.98 6.87
C ILE A 164 -0.91 -13.22 6.21
N TYR A 165 -0.26 -14.36 6.39
CA TYR A 165 -0.74 -15.65 5.88
C TYR A 165 -1.90 -16.17 6.74
N GLU A 166 -3.13 -15.94 6.28
CA GLU A 166 -4.38 -16.12 7.05
C GLU A 166 -4.49 -17.48 7.75
N LYS A 167 -4.18 -18.58 7.05
CA LYS A 167 -4.29 -19.94 7.59
C LYS A 167 -3.41 -20.18 8.82
N TRP A 168 -2.23 -19.56 8.88
CA TRP A 168 -1.30 -19.72 9.99
C TRP A 168 -1.64 -18.83 11.18
N HIS A 169 -2.53 -17.85 10.97
CA HIS A 169 -2.88 -16.83 11.95
C HIS A 169 -4.36 -16.85 12.34
N THR A 170 -5.13 -17.87 11.97
CA THR A 170 -6.57 -17.96 12.31
C THR A 170 -6.83 -17.87 13.81
N GLU A 171 -6.11 -18.63 14.64
CA GLU A 171 -6.27 -18.57 16.11
C GLU A 171 -5.87 -17.18 16.67
N ARG A 172 -4.85 -16.55 16.07
CA ARG A 172 -4.42 -15.18 16.44
C ARG A 172 -5.48 -14.17 16.07
N MET A 173 -6.08 -14.29 14.88
CA MET A 173 -7.16 -13.43 14.43
C MET A 173 -8.38 -13.54 15.35
N GLU A 174 -8.78 -14.76 15.72
CA GLU A 174 -9.88 -15.00 16.66
C GLU A 174 -9.62 -14.36 18.03
N ALA A 175 -8.40 -14.51 18.56
CA ALA A 175 -8.00 -13.93 19.84
C ALA A 175 -7.98 -12.39 19.83
N GLU A 176 -7.59 -11.79 18.71
CA GLU A 176 -7.52 -10.32 18.51
C GLU A 176 -8.84 -9.70 18.02
N GLY A 177 -9.91 -10.50 17.84
CA GLY A 177 -11.18 -10.05 17.28
C GLY A 177 -11.09 -9.58 15.82
N VAL A 178 -10.09 -10.06 15.08
CA VAL A 178 -9.81 -9.69 13.70
C VAL A 178 -10.63 -10.56 12.74
N THR A 179 -11.32 -9.90 11.82
CA THR A 179 -12.23 -10.53 10.86
C THR A 179 -11.87 -10.24 9.40
N ASP A 180 -11.07 -9.20 9.15
CA ASP A 180 -10.65 -8.82 7.80
C ASP A 180 -9.17 -8.38 7.79
N LEU A 181 -8.31 -9.17 7.16
CA LEU A 181 -6.89 -8.86 7.01
C LEU A 181 -6.61 -7.80 5.93
N PHE A 182 -7.59 -7.39 5.13
CA PHE A 182 -7.44 -6.22 4.27
C PHE A 182 -7.73 -4.91 5.00
N ASN A 183 -8.40 -4.95 6.15
CA ASN A 183 -8.49 -3.79 7.02
C ASN A 183 -7.08 -3.41 7.53
N PRO A 184 -6.55 -2.21 7.23
CA PRO A 184 -5.23 -1.74 7.64
C PRO A 184 -4.88 -2.00 9.10
N TYR A 185 -5.79 -1.64 10.00
CA TYR A 185 -5.59 -1.66 11.43
C TYR A 185 -5.55 -3.09 11.97
N GLN A 186 -6.49 -3.92 11.51
CA GLN A 186 -6.52 -5.33 11.86
C GLN A 186 -5.31 -6.09 11.31
N ASN A 187 -4.85 -5.76 10.10
CA ASN A 187 -3.64 -6.34 9.51
C ASN A 187 -2.40 -6.03 10.36
N VAL A 188 -2.21 -4.76 10.72
CA VAL A 188 -1.11 -4.30 11.59
C VAL A 188 -1.16 -5.01 12.94
N ARG A 189 -2.34 -5.08 13.59
CA ARG A 189 -2.49 -5.76 14.88
C ARG A 189 -2.03 -7.23 14.85
N VAL A 190 -2.47 -8.00 13.85
CA VAL A 190 -2.05 -9.41 13.70
C VAL A 190 -0.56 -9.52 13.41
N GLY A 191 -0.02 -8.61 12.58
CA GLY A 191 1.40 -8.54 12.25
C GLY A 191 2.29 -8.23 13.46
N LEU A 192 1.91 -7.25 14.27
CA LEU A 192 2.63 -6.88 15.49
C LEU A 192 2.56 -7.97 16.54
N ASN A 193 1.39 -8.56 16.75
CA ASN A 193 1.22 -9.67 17.67
C ASN A 193 2.10 -10.88 17.26
N CYS A 194 2.20 -11.17 15.95
CA CYS A 194 3.12 -12.17 15.40
C CYS A 194 4.59 -11.82 15.64
N LEU A 195 5.01 -10.59 15.29
CA LEU A 195 6.39 -10.14 15.47
C LEU A 195 6.81 -10.17 16.93
N ARG A 196 5.94 -9.74 17.84
CA ARG A 196 6.20 -9.76 19.27
C ARG A 196 6.50 -11.17 19.77
N GLU A 197 5.69 -12.15 19.40
CA GLU A 197 5.91 -13.55 19.78
C GLU A 197 7.27 -14.07 19.27
N ILE A 198 7.65 -13.71 18.05
CA ILE A 198 8.93 -14.11 17.46
C ILE A 198 10.09 -13.41 18.19
N GLN A 199 9.96 -12.11 18.49
CA GLN A 199 10.95 -11.34 19.22
C GLN A 199 11.20 -11.90 20.61
N ASP A 200 10.15 -12.22 21.36
CA ASP A 200 10.25 -12.80 22.71
C ASP A 200 11.04 -14.13 22.70
N LYS A 201 10.93 -14.91 21.61
CA LYS A 201 11.65 -16.18 21.44
C LYS A 201 13.11 -15.99 21.00
N TYR A 202 13.38 -15.04 20.12
CA TYR A 202 14.62 -15.03 19.33
C TYR A 202 15.46 -13.77 19.40
N LEU A 203 14.91 -12.61 19.76
CA LEU A 203 15.63 -11.35 19.66
C LEU A 203 16.88 -11.33 20.56
N ALA A 204 16.72 -11.65 21.84
CA ALA A 204 17.82 -11.63 22.81
C ALA A 204 18.88 -12.72 22.57
N SER A 205 18.48 -13.87 22.01
CA SER A 205 19.36 -15.03 21.83
C SER A 205 20.03 -15.09 20.46
N SER A 206 19.37 -14.56 19.43
CA SER A 206 19.70 -14.80 18.02
C SER A 206 19.76 -13.53 17.17
N GLY A 207 19.27 -12.40 17.68
CA GLY A 207 19.30 -11.09 17.02
C GLY A 207 18.19 -10.87 15.99
N GLU A 208 18.10 -9.62 15.52
CA GLU A 208 17.03 -9.13 14.64
C GLU A 208 16.92 -9.89 13.31
N ASN A 209 18.05 -10.27 12.70
CA ASN A 209 18.03 -11.03 11.46
C ASN A 209 17.27 -12.35 11.60
N CYS A 210 17.46 -13.05 12.73
CA CYS A 210 16.77 -14.31 12.99
C CYS A 210 15.27 -14.10 13.19
N VAL A 211 14.86 -13.03 13.87
CA VAL A 211 13.43 -12.65 14.01
C VAL A 211 12.79 -12.47 12.63
N LEU A 212 13.43 -11.66 11.77
CA LEU A 212 12.91 -11.37 10.43
C LEU A 212 12.92 -12.58 9.50
N MET A 213 13.89 -13.50 9.65
CA MET A 213 13.86 -14.79 8.97
C MET A 213 12.65 -15.62 9.41
N VAL A 214 12.37 -15.72 10.71
CA VAL A 214 11.20 -16.47 11.19
C VAL A 214 9.91 -15.87 10.65
N TYR A 215 9.81 -14.54 10.64
CA TYR A 215 8.66 -13.82 10.08
C TYR A 215 8.44 -14.17 8.60
N ASN A 216 9.48 -14.06 7.77
CA ASN A 216 9.37 -14.21 6.32
C ASN A 216 9.22 -15.66 5.83
N MET A 217 9.95 -16.62 6.42
CA MET A 217 10.01 -18.01 5.90
C MET A 217 9.51 -19.07 6.89
N GLY A 218 9.04 -18.65 8.06
CA GLY A 218 8.60 -19.52 9.13
C GLY A 218 9.75 -20.15 9.93
N GLU A 219 9.45 -20.45 11.19
CA GLU A 219 10.42 -20.96 12.18
C GLU A 219 11.11 -22.25 11.75
N SER A 220 10.37 -23.18 11.13
CA SER A 220 10.93 -24.45 10.67
C SER A 220 12.00 -24.26 9.60
N THR A 221 11.78 -23.33 8.67
CA THR A 221 12.74 -23.03 7.60
C THR A 221 13.94 -22.28 8.15
N ALA A 222 13.71 -21.27 9.00
CA ALA A 222 14.76 -20.52 9.65
C ALA A 222 15.70 -21.44 10.46
N LYS A 223 15.18 -22.35 11.28
CA LYS A 223 15.99 -23.33 12.04
C LYS A 223 16.84 -24.24 11.16
N LYS A 224 16.36 -24.62 9.96
CA LYS A 224 17.16 -25.41 9.00
C LYS A 224 18.33 -24.61 8.42
N LEU A 225 18.22 -23.28 8.33
CA LEU A 225 19.30 -22.39 7.91
C LEU A 225 20.27 -22.11 9.05
N TRP A 226 19.78 -21.88 10.26
CA TRP A 226 20.62 -21.72 11.45
C TRP A 226 21.49 -22.94 11.73
N ALA A 227 20.96 -24.15 11.53
CA ALA A 227 21.73 -25.40 11.63
C ALA A 227 22.85 -25.54 10.58
N LYS A 228 22.92 -24.62 9.60
CA LYS A 228 23.97 -24.50 8.60
C LYS A 228 24.77 -23.20 8.77
N ASP A 229 24.67 -22.57 9.93
CA ASP A 229 25.33 -21.30 10.28
C ASP A 229 24.91 -20.10 9.40
N ILE A 230 23.68 -20.11 8.89
CA ILE A 230 23.11 -19.00 8.10
C ILE A 230 22.08 -18.26 8.97
N TYR A 231 22.49 -17.16 9.59
CA TYR A 231 21.69 -16.35 10.52
C TYR A 231 21.15 -15.05 9.92
N SER A 232 21.23 -14.87 8.61
CA SER A 232 20.58 -13.77 7.88
C SER A 232 20.13 -14.21 6.49
N SER A 233 19.14 -13.52 5.96
CA SER A 233 18.59 -13.70 4.60
C SER A 233 18.67 -12.39 3.82
N ALA A 234 18.39 -12.42 2.51
CA ALA A 234 18.27 -11.19 1.73
C ALA A 234 17.17 -10.29 2.32
N TYR A 235 15.99 -10.87 2.57
CA TYR A 235 14.86 -10.20 3.22
C TYR A 235 15.26 -9.52 4.54
N SER A 236 15.88 -10.26 5.46
CA SER A 236 16.21 -9.70 6.78
C SER A 236 17.24 -8.56 6.71
N ARG A 237 18.21 -8.65 5.79
CA ARG A 237 19.19 -7.58 5.61
C ARG A 237 18.57 -6.34 4.94
N GLU A 238 17.71 -6.53 3.96
CA GLU A 238 16.97 -5.45 3.28
C GLU A 238 16.10 -4.68 4.27
N VAL A 239 15.31 -5.39 5.10
CA VAL A 239 14.43 -4.77 6.10
C VAL A 239 15.23 -4.01 7.16
N ILE A 240 16.32 -4.59 7.69
CA ILE A 240 17.15 -3.90 8.70
C ILE A 240 17.80 -2.63 8.13
N ALA A 241 18.33 -2.71 6.90
CA ALA A 241 18.93 -1.55 6.25
C ALA A 241 17.89 -0.45 6.04
N ARG A 242 16.71 -0.78 5.49
CA ARG A 242 15.64 0.20 5.26
C ARG A 242 15.13 0.80 6.57
N ALA A 243 15.00 0.00 7.64
CA ALA A 243 14.61 0.52 8.96
C ALA A 243 15.61 1.55 9.52
N GLN A 244 16.92 1.36 9.27
CA GLN A 244 17.94 2.32 9.66
C GLN A 244 17.88 3.62 8.85
N GLU A 245 17.63 3.52 7.55
CA GLU A 245 17.42 4.68 6.67
C GLU A 245 16.18 5.48 7.10
N LEU A 246 15.04 4.81 7.30
CA LEU A 246 13.81 5.43 7.80
C LEU A 246 14.02 6.15 9.13
N ARG A 247 14.78 5.53 10.05
CA ARG A 247 15.12 6.17 11.32
C ARG A 247 15.95 7.43 11.10
N GLN A 248 16.91 7.41 10.18
CA GLN A 248 17.72 8.58 9.86
C GLN A 248 16.89 9.68 9.19
N GLU A 249 16.02 9.34 8.25
CA GLU A 249 15.11 10.26 7.55
C GLU A 249 14.16 10.97 8.53
N LEU A 250 13.63 10.24 9.52
CA LEU A 250 12.56 10.73 10.40
C LEU A 250 13.04 11.25 11.75
N THR A 251 14.33 11.11 12.10
CA THR A 251 14.90 11.65 13.36
C THR A 251 15.90 12.79 13.16
N GLN A 252 16.30 13.10 11.94
CA GLN A 252 17.18 14.22 11.65
C GLN A 252 16.38 15.54 11.61
N GLU A 253 16.54 16.34 12.67
CA GLU A 253 16.31 17.79 12.69
C GLU A 253 17.65 18.53 12.64
#